data_AF-A0A2H6N482-F1
#
_entry.id   AF-A0A2H6N482-F1
#
_cell.length_a   1.000
_cell.length_b   1.000
_cell.length_c   1.000
_cell.angle_alpha   90.00
_cell.angle_beta   90.00
_cell.angle_gamma   90.00
#
_symmetry.space_group_name_H-M   'P 1'
#
loop_
_entity.id
_entity.type
_entity.pdbx_description
1 polymer ?
#
loop_
_entity_poly.entity_id
_entity_poly.type
_entity_poly.pdbx_seq_one_letter_code
_entity_poly.pdbx_strand_id
1 'polypeptide(L)'
;MMTDIVKKIQHNEKRYTAIQINSLIVQYIDYMDELASILGVKPKLLSLLLTDPKLAWEVYFGPYSATQFRLTGPGKWEGARNTILTQRERIIKPTKTRALQSSTNIKVVPSFFIKALICLGLLTIVLPYL
;
A
#
# COMPACT_ATOMS: atom_id res chain seq x y z
N MET A 1 -11.63 -26.99 -1.57
CA MET A 1 -12.70 -26.18 -0.94
C MET A 1 -12.79 -26.44 0.55
N MET A 2 -13.31 -27.60 1.02
CA MET A 2 -13.40 -27.87 2.47
C MET A 2 -12.05 -27.85 3.20
N THR A 3 -11.00 -28.35 2.56
CA THR A 3 -9.64 -28.32 3.10
C THR A 3 -9.07 -26.90 3.28
N ASP A 4 -9.48 -25.94 2.44
CA ASP A 4 -9.09 -24.53 2.57
C ASP A 4 -9.82 -23.85 3.73
N ILE A 5 -11.12 -24.14 3.86
CA ILE A 5 -11.97 -23.64 4.96
C ILE A 5 -11.40 -24.07 6.32
N VAL A 6 -11.09 -25.36 6.48
CA VAL A 6 -10.51 -25.89 7.72
C VAL A 6 -9.18 -25.21 8.05
N LYS A 7 -8.31 -25.01 7.04
CA LYS A 7 -7.04 -24.31 7.23
C LYS A 7 -7.22 -22.86 7.68
N LYS A 8 -8.17 -22.12 7.10
CA LYS A 8 -8.47 -20.72 7.49
C LYS A 8 -9.02 -20.63 8.91
N ILE A 9 -9.93 -21.54 9.30
CA ILE A 9 -10.46 -21.60 10.68
C ILE A 9 -9.32 -21.87 11.67
N GLN A 10 -8.47 -22.87 11.40
CA GLN A 10 -7.31 -23.18 12.25
C GLN A 10 -6.30 -22.03 12.33
N HIS A 11 -6.12 -21.27 11.24
CA HIS A 11 -5.27 -20.07 11.25
C HIS A 11 -5.84 -18.99 12.16
N ASN A 12 -7.16 -18.74 12.08
CA ASN A 12 -7.84 -17.76 12.93
C ASN A 12 -7.82 -18.15 14.41
N GLU A 13 -8.01 -19.43 14.74
CA GLU A 13 -7.90 -19.95 16.12
C GLU A 13 -6.54 -19.72 16.75
N LYS A 14 -5.47 -19.76 15.96
CA LYS A 14 -4.11 -19.46 16.44
C LYS A 14 -3.86 -17.97 16.60
N ARG A 15 -4.51 -17.13 15.79
CA ARG A 15 -4.24 -15.70 15.70
C ARG A 15 -5.10 -14.86 16.63
N TYR A 16 -6.34 -15.28 16.87
CA TYR A 16 -7.31 -14.55 17.67
C TYR A 16 -7.72 -15.37 18.88
N THR A 17 -8.11 -14.67 19.95
CA THR A 17 -8.70 -15.28 21.13
C THR A 17 -9.99 -16.02 20.77
N ALA A 18 -10.27 -17.12 21.47
CA ALA A 18 -11.49 -17.89 21.29
C ALA A 18 -12.74 -17.03 21.58
N ILE A 19 -13.47 -16.70 20.53
CA ILE A 19 -14.75 -15.98 20.55
C ILE A 19 -15.71 -16.72 19.61
N GLN A 20 -17.01 -16.69 19.89
CA GLN A 20 -18.03 -17.39 19.10
C GLN A 20 -18.03 -17.04 17.59
N ILE A 21 -17.52 -15.87 17.21
CA ILE A 21 -17.45 -15.40 15.82
C ILE A 21 -16.15 -15.71 15.10
N ASN A 22 -15.22 -16.45 15.71
CA ASN A 22 -13.85 -16.63 15.17
C ASN A 22 -13.82 -17.29 13.77
N SER A 23 -14.85 -18.07 13.43
CA SER A 23 -15.06 -18.66 12.11
C SER A 23 -15.35 -17.63 11.00
N LEU A 24 -15.85 -16.44 11.36
CA LEU A 24 -16.20 -15.36 10.43
C LEU A 24 -15.12 -14.26 10.35
N ILE A 25 -14.18 -14.24 11.31
CA ILE A 25 -13.13 -13.23 11.34
C ILE A 25 -12.19 -13.45 10.15
N VAL A 26 -11.85 -12.38 9.44
CA VAL A 26 -10.90 -12.43 8.32
C VAL A 26 -9.97 -11.22 8.38
N GLN A 27 -8.72 -11.44 7.99
CA GLN A 27 -7.77 -10.36 7.77
C GLN A 27 -8.15 -9.62 6.50
N TYR A 28 -8.58 -8.37 6.66
CA TYR A 28 -9.16 -7.57 5.58
C TYR A 28 -8.26 -7.48 4.33
N ILE A 29 -6.97 -7.18 4.50
CA ILE A 29 -6.03 -7.04 3.38
C ILE A 29 -5.85 -8.39 2.66
N ASP A 30 -5.57 -9.46 3.40
CA ASP A 30 -5.34 -10.80 2.83
C ASP A 30 -6.57 -11.30 2.08
N TYR A 31 -7.76 -11.11 2.67
CA TYR A 31 -9.03 -11.48 2.06
C TYR A 31 -9.32 -10.69 0.78
N MET A 32 -9.13 -9.37 0.81
CA MET A 32 -9.35 -8.52 -0.36
C MET A 32 -8.35 -8.82 -1.47
N ASP A 33 -7.09 -9.11 -1.13
CA ASP A 33 -6.06 -9.51 -2.09
C ASP A 33 -6.34 -10.89 -2.70
N GLU A 34 -6.85 -11.84 -1.93
CA GLU A 34 -7.28 -13.16 -2.43
C GLU A 34 -8.41 -12.99 -3.46
N LEU A 35 -9.45 -12.23 -3.12
CA LEU A 35 -10.55 -11.92 -4.03
C LEU A 35 -10.05 -11.19 -5.29
N ALA A 36 -9.20 -10.18 -5.12
CA ALA A 36 -8.64 -9.43 -6.23
C ALA A 36 -7.77 -10.30 -7.15
N SER A 37 -7.10 -11.33 -6.58
CA SER A 37 -6.32 -12.29 -7.35
C SER A 37 -7.22 -13.22 -8.18
N ILE A 38 -8.30 -13.72 -7.59
CA ILE A 38 -9.30 -14.56 -8.28
C ILE A 38 -9.92 -13.79 -9.46
N LEU A 39 -10.21 -12.50 -9.27
CA LEU A 39 -10.78 -11.63 -10.29
C LEU A 39 -9.76 -11.06 -11.28
N GLY A 40 -8.46 -11.28 -11.05
CA GLY A 40 -7.39 -10.73 -11.90
C GLY A 40 -7.26 -9.19 -11.84
N VAL A 41 -7.78 -8.55 -10.79
CA VAL A 41 -7.72 -7.09 -10.59
C VAL A 41 -6.63 -6.65 -9.61
N LYS A 42 -5.95 -7.59 -8.94
CA LYS A 42 -4.85 -7.29 -8.02
C LYS A 42 -3.68 -6.65 -8.76
N PRO A 43 -3.29 -5.40 -8.42
CA PRO A 43 -2.16 -4.73 -9.06
C PRO A 43 -0.85 -5.44 -8.70
N LYS A 44 -0.04 -5.77 -9.70
CA LYS A 44 1.30 -6.35 -9.50
C LYS A 44 2.27 -5.24 -9.09
N LEU A 45 2.60 -5.15 -7.80
CA LEU A 45 3.43 -4.07 -7.24
C LEU A 45 4.76 -3.88 -7.94
N LEU A 46 5.49 -4.96 -8.28
CA LEU A 46 6.76 -4.88 -8.99
C LEU A 46 6.60 -4.29 -10.40
N SER A 47 5.59 -4.74 -11.14
CA SER A 47 5.28 -4.17 -12.45
C SER A 47 4.88 -2.70 -12.34
N LEU A 48 4.10 -2.36 -11.31
CA LEU A 48 3.64 -1.01 -11.06
C LEU A 48 4.81 -0.09 -10.68
N LEU A 49 5.79 -0.58 -9.92
CA LEU A 49 6.99 0.18 -9.54
C LEU A 49 7.83 0.56 -10.76
N LEU A 50 7.90 -0.32 -11.76
CA LEU A 50 8.62 -0.06 -13.01
C LEU A 50 7.88 0.93 -13.92
N THR A 51 6.54 0.87 -13.97
CA THR A 51 5.74 1.73 -14.86
C THR A 51 5.38 3.09 -14.25
N ASP A 52 5.06 3.12 -12.96
CA ASP A 52 4.66 4.32 -12.22
C ASP A 52 5.12 4.21 -10.75
N PRO A 53 6.40 4.54 -10.47
CA PRO A 53 6.98 4.38 -9.14
C PRO A 53 6.27 5.24 -8.08
N LYS A 54 5.70 6.39 -8.47
CA LYS A 54 4.94 7.26 -7.56
C LYS A 54 3.65 6.58 -7.11
N LEU A 55 2.91 5.99 -8.07
CA LEU A 55 1.70 5.25 -7.74
C LEU A 55 2.02 3.98 -6.94
N ALA A 56 3.08 3.25 -7.29
CA ALA A 56 3.48 2.06 -6.54
C ALA A 56 3.82 2.37 -5.07
N TRP A 57 4.51 3.49 -4.83
CA TRP A 57 4.80 3.96 -3.47
C TRP A 57 3.52 4.24 -2.67
N GLU A 58 2.57 4.97 -3.25
CA GLU A 58 1.28 5.25 -2.58
C GLU A 58 0.41 4.00 -2.41
N VAL A 59 0.48 3.02 -3.32
CA VAL A 59 -0.27 1.77 -3.18
C VAL A 59 0.29 0.90 -2.05
N TYR A 60 1.62 0.85 -1.90
CA TYR A 60 2.27 0.00 -0.88
C TYR A 60 2.39 0.66 0.49
N PHE A 61 2.83 1.92 0.55
CA PHE A 61 3.04 2.65 1.82
C PHE A 61 1.90 3.60 2.18
N GLY A 62 0.98 3.85 1.26
CA GLY A 62 -0.19 4.70 1.50
C GLY A 62 -1.37 3.91 2.07
N PRO A 63 -2.53 4.57 2.19
CA PRO A 63 -3.75 3.93 2.66
C PRO A 63 -4.25 2.88 1.66
N TYR A 64 -4.58 1.70 2.17
CA TYR A 64 -5.20 0.64 1.38
C TYR A 64 -6.64 1.04 1.00
N SER A 65 -6.83 1.40 -0.27
CA SER A 65 -8.06 2.00 -0.78
C SER A 65 -8.73 1.11 -1.83
N ALA A 66 -10.06 1.03 -1.82
CA ALA A 66 -10.82 0.20 -2.76
C ALA A 66 -10.55 0.55 -4.25
N THR A 67 -10.11 1.78 -4.52
CA THR A 67 -9.69 2.25 -5.83
C THR A 67 -8.49 1.50 -6.40
N GLN A 68 -7.67 0.87 -5.56
CA GLN A 68 -6.52 0.06 -5.99
C GLN A 68 -6.94 -1.12 -6.88
N PHE A 69 -8.09 -1.73 -6.59
CA PHE A 69 -8.65 -2.83 -7.40
C PHE A 69 -9.25 -2.38 -8.73
N ARG A 70 -9.28 -1.07 -9.01
CA ARG A 70 -9.73 -0.51 -10.29
C ARG A 70 -8.57 0.01 -11.13
N LEU A 71 -7.33 -0.22 -10.72
CA LEU A 71 -6.13 0.16 -11.48
C LEU A 71 -5.85 -0.76 -12.67
N THR A 72 -6.18 -2.05 -12.53
CA THR A 72 -5.86 -3.11 -13.49
C THR A 72 -7.00 -4.12 -13.58
N GLY A 73 -7.01 -4.93 -14.64
CA GLY A 73 -8.01 -5.98 -14.83
C GLY A 73 -9.35 -5.50 -15.39
N PRO A 74 -10.37 -6.36 -15.43
CA PRO A 74 -11.70 -6.02 -15.93
C PRO A 74 -12.36 -4.93 -15.09
N GLY A 75 -13.03 -3.99 -15.75
CA GLY A 75 -13.66 -2.86 -15.07
C GLY A 75 -12.67 -1.85 -14.48
N LYS A 76 -11.47 -1.75 -15.06
CA LYS A 76 -10.50 -0.67 -14.80
C LYS A 76 -11.17 0.69 -14.93
N TRP A 77 -10.86 1.60 -14.02
CA TRP A 77 -11.36 2.96 -14.02
C TRP A 77 -10.23 3.95 -14.24
N GLU A 78 -10.33 4.80 -15.26
CA GLU A 78 -9.27 5.77 -15.58
C GLU A 78 -8.98 6.76 -14.45
N GLY A 79 -10.02 7.13 -13.69
CA GLY A 79 -9.89 8.01 -12.53
C GLY A 79 -9.19 7.38 -11.32
N ALA A 80 -8.94 6.07 -11.30
CA ALA A 80 -8.41 5.37 -10.14
C ALA A 80 -7.04 5.91 -9.72
N ARG A 81 -6.14 6.16 -10.68
CA ARG A 81 -4.81 6.72 -10.42
C ARG A 81 -4.90 8.08 -9.74
N ASN A 82 -5.64 9.01 -10.34
CA ASN A 82 -5.77 10.35 -9.80
C ASN A 82 -6.43 10.32 -8.41
N THR A 83 -7.41 9.44 -8.23
CA THR A 83 -8.11 9.28 -6.96
C THR A 83 -7.18 8.85 -5.83
N ILE A 84 -6.29 7.88 -6.08
CA ILE A 84 -5.30 7.43 -5.09
C ILE A 84 -4.33 8.57 -4.75
N LEU A 85 -3.76 9.22 -5.77
CA LEU A 85 -2.74 10.27 -5.55
C LEU A 85 -3.30 11.50 -4.82
N THR A 86 -4.57 11.85 -5.05
CA THR A 86 -5.22 13.01 -4.41
C THR A 86 -6.02 12.62 -3.15
N GLN A 87 -5.91 11.39 -2.67
CA GLN A 87 -6.69 10.89 -1.54
C GLN A 87 -6.44 11.71 -0.26
N ARG A 88 -5.19 12.02 0.06
CA ARG A 88 -4.84 12.82 1.25
C ARG A 88 -5.41 14.23 1.18
N GLU A 89 -5.38 14.86 0.00
CA GLU A 89 -5.96 16.18 -0.22
C GLU A 89 -7.46 16.17 0.07
N ARG A 90 -8.18 15.14 -0.39
CA ARG A 90 -9.62 14.99 -0.11
C ARG A 90 -9.94 14.75 1.36
N ILE A 91 -9.08 14.02 2.08
CA ILE A 91 -9.25 13.79 3.53
C ILE A 91 -9.04 15.10 4.31
N ILE A 92 -8.06 15.91 3.91
CA ILE A 92 -7.71 17.16 4.60
C ILE A 92 -8.64 18.32 4.22
N LYS A 93 -9.14 18.35 2.99
CA LYS A 93 -9.99 19.44 2.48
C LYS A 93 -11.17 19.82 3.40
N PRO A 94 -11.98 18.89 3.93
CA PRO A 94 -13.09 19.24 4.81
C PRO A 94 -12.65 19.68 6.21
N THR A 95 -11.47 19.26 6.67
CA THR A 95 -10.97 19.56 8.03
C THR A 95 -10.12 20.82 8.07
N LYS A 96 -9.48 21.21 6.96
CA LYS A 96 -8.64 22.41 6.85
C LYS A 96 -9.45 23.64 6.43
N THR A 97 -10.37 24.07 7.30
CA THR A 97 -11.26 25.23 7.05
C THR A 97 -10.57 26.59 7.20
N ARG A 98 -9.39 26.63 7.83
CA ARG A 98 -8.59 27.85 8.00
C ARG A 98 -7.25 27.74 7.28
N ALA A 99 -6.96 28.68 6.39
CA ALA A 99 -5.65 28.83 5.79
C ALA A 99 -4.73 29.61 6.73
N LEU A 100 -3.60 29.00 7.11
CA LEU A 100 -2.49 29.70 7.77
C LEU A 100 -1.48 30.09 6.69
N GLN A 101 -0.94 31.32 6.76
CA GLN A 101 0.19 31.69 5.91
C GLN A 101 1.37 30.80 6.26
N SER A 102 1.76 29.96 5.31
CA SER A 102 2.86 29.03 5.49
C SER A 102 4.18 29.76 5.25
N SER A 103 5.02 29.88 6.28
CA SER A 103 6.41 30.32 6.16
C SER A 103 7.30 29.23 5.56
N THR A 104 6.86 28.53 4.51
CA THR A 104 7.65 27.50 3.83
C THR A 104 8.47 28.11 2.72
N ASN A 105 9.44 28.95 3.08
CA ASN A 105 10.61 29.25 2.26
C ASN A 105 11.85 28.50 2.77
N ILE A 106 11.65 27.29 3.32
CA ILE A 106 12.76 26.39 3.62
C ILE A 106 13.12 25.71 2.31
N LYS A 107 14.19 26.17 1.67
CA LYS A 107 14.82 25.47 0.55
C LYS A 107 15.33 24.12 1.07
N VAL A 108 14.52 23.07 0.93
CA VAL A 108 14.96 21.70 1.19
C VAL A 108 15.96 21.37 0.09
N VAL A 109 17.25 21.41 0.42
CA VAL A 109 18.33 20.95 -0.46
C VAL A 109 17.99 19.51 -0.84
N PRO A 110 18.03 19.13 -2.13
CA PRO A 110 17.65 17.79 -2.54
C PRO A 110 18.59 16.78 -1.87
N SER A 111 18.04 16.12 -0.84
CA SER A 111 18.67 15.13 0.05
C SER A 111 19.20 13.89 -0.69
N PHE A 112 19.06 13.84 -2.02
CA PHE A 112 19.46 12.74 -2.88
C PHE A 112 20.95 12.40 -2.77
N PHE A 113 21.83 13.41 -2.78
CA PHE A 113 23.28 13.20 -2.68
C PHE A 113 23.69 12.61 -1.33
N ILE A 114 23.12 13.11 -0.25
CA ILE A 114 23.38 12.61 1.11
C ILE A 114 22.89 11.16 1.24
N LYS A 115 21.69 10.85 0.73
CA LYS A 115 21.15 9.49 0.75
C LYS A 115 21.94 8.52 -0.13
N ALA A 116 22.43 8.97 -1.29
CA ALA A 116 23.26 8.16 -2.19
C ALA A 116 24.62 7.82 -1.55
N LEU A 117 25.26 8.78 -0.88
CA LEU A 117 26.51 8.58 -0.14
C LEU A 117 26.33 7.56 1.00
N ILE A 118 25.23 7.65 1.75
CA ILE A 118 24.91 6.70 2.83
C ILE A 118 24.68 5.29 2.25
N CYS A 119 23.95 5.16 1.14
CA CYS A 119 23.75 3.87 0.47
C CYS A 119 25.06 3.26 -0.04
N LEU A 120 25.93 4.06 -0.67
CA LEU A 120 27.24 3.60 -1.14
C LEU A 120 28.13 3.15 0.02
N GLY A 121 28.16 3.90 1.12
CA GLY A 121 28.91 3.52 2.32
C GLY A 121 28.42 2.19 2.92
N LEU A 122 27.10 1.99 3.00
CA LEU A 122 26.52 0.72 3.47
C LEU A 122 26.85 -0.44 2.51
N LEU A 123 26.82 -0.22 1.20
CA LEU A 123 27.16 -1.23 0.19
C LEU A 123 28.62 -1.66 0.28
N THR A 124 29.54 -0.71 0.51
CA THR A 124 30.97 -1.02 0.71
C THR A 124 31.25 -1.78 2.00
N ILE A 125 30.41 -1.61 3.02
CA ILE A 125 30.54 -2.34 4.28
C ILE A 125 30.01 -3.77 4.13
N VAL A 126 28.96 -4.00 3.33
CA VAL A 126 28.33 -5.32 3.18
C VAL A 126 29.03 -6.21 2.16
N LEU A 127 29.57 -5.65 1.07
CA LEU A 127 30.33 -6.37 0.04
C LEU A 127 31.47 -7.28 0.53
N PRO A 128 32.28 -6.92 1.56
CA PRO A 128 33.33 -7.80 2.07
C PRO A 128 32.83 -8.95 2.96
N TYR A 129 31.55 -8.98 3.32
CA TYR A 129 30.93 -10.05 4.13
C TYR A 129 29.97 -10.93 3.32
N LEU A 130 29.93 -10.77 2.00
CA LEU A 130 29.18 -11.60 1.05
C LEU A 130 30.15 -12.51 0.29
#